data_AF-A0AAW9BVC1-F1
#
_entry.id   AF-A0AAW9BVC1-F1
#
_cell.length_a   1.000
_cell.length_b   1.000
_cell.length_c   1.000
_cell.angle_alpha   90.00
_cell.angle_beta   90.00
_cell.angle_gamma   90.00
#
_symmetry.space_group_name_H-M   'P 1'
#
loop_
_entity.id
_entity.type
_entity.pdbx_description
1 polymer ?
#
loop_
_entity_poly.entity_id
_entity_poly.type
_entity_poly.pdbx_seq_one_letter_code
_entity_poly.pdbx_strand_id
1 'polypeptide(L)' 'MTIENVSQTKVFGGWHKQYTHESKALNCTMRFAIFLPPNATKSNPVPALYWLSGLTCT' A
#
# COMPACT_ATOMS: atom_id res chain seq x y z
N MET A 1 -10.67 -1.72 12.86
CA MET A 1 -9.50 -2.05 12.04
C MET A 1 -8.75 -0.76 11.87
N THR A 2 -7.63 -0.60 12.56
CA THR A 2 -6.81 0.62 12.51
C THR A 2 -5.79 0.44 11.40
N ILE A 3 -5.67 1.43 10.52
CA ILE A 3 -4.67 1.47 9.44
C ILE A 3 -3.77 2.67 9.71
N GLU A 4 -2.47 2.44 9.76
CA GLU A 4 -1.46 3.45 10.06
C GLU A 4 -0.53 3.63 8.86
N ASN A 5 -0.23 4.88 8.50
CA ASN A 5 0.79 5.19 7.49
C ASN A 5 2.17 5.17 8.14
N VAL A 6 3.05 4.28 7.68
CA VAL A 6 4.41 4.12 8.20
C VAL A 6 5.39 5.02 7.46
N SER A 7 5.24 5.13 6.15
CA SER A 7 6.12 5.96 5.32
C SER A 7 5.42 6.41 4.04
N GLN A 8 5.94 7.50 3.46
CA GLN A 8 5.53 8.00 2.16
C GLN A 8 6.70 8.65 1.43
N THR A 9 6.82 8.37 0.13
CA THR A 9 7.88 8.90 -0.73
C THR A 9 7.29 9.24 -2.09
N LYS A 10 7.66 10.40 -2.64
CA LYS A 10 7.28 10.77 -4.01
C LYS A 10 8.13 9.98 -5.00
N VAL A 11 7.50 9.37 -6.00
CA VAL A 11 8.19 8.58 -7.04
C VAL A 11 7.39 8.64 -8.34
N PHE A 12 8.06 8.96 -9.46
CA PHE A 12 7.43 9.16 -10.79
C PHE A 12 6.18 10.06 -10.77
N GLY A 13 6.20 11.14 -9.99
CA GLY A 13 5.07 12.07 -9.83
C GLY A 13 3.91 11.54 -8.98
N GLY A 14 3.93 10.26 -8.61
CA GLY A 14 2.98 9.63 -7.70
C GLY A 14 3.53 9.50 -6.28
N TRP A 15 2.90 8.60 -5.51
CA TRP A 15 3.27 8.30 -4.13
C TRP A 15 3.48 6.81 -3.93
N HIS A 16 4.64 6.43 -3.43
CA HIS A 16 4.84 5.13 -2.81
C HIS A 16 4.63 5.28 -1.30
N LYS A 17 3.72 4.48 -0.74
CA LYS A 17 3.34 4.55 0.67
C LYS A 17 3.37 3.16 1.28
N GLN A 18 3.81 3.07 2.52
CA GLN A 18 3.75 1.84 3.31
C GLN A 18 2.81 2.02 4.48
N TYR A 19 2.06 0.96 4.78
CA TYR A 19 1.05 0.95 5.82
C TYR A 19 1.18 -0.31 6.68
N THR A 20 0.76 -0.19 7.94
CA THR A 20 0.52 -1.30 8.86
C THR A 20 -0.96 -1.35 9.23
N HIS A 21 -1.48 -2.56 9.46
CA HIS A 21 -2.83 -2.77 9.98
C HIS A 21 -2.95 -4.11 10.71
N GLU A 22 -3.89 -4.20 11.64
CA GLU A 22 -4.28 -5.47 12.25
C GLU A 22 -5.14 -6.28 11.28
N SER A 23 -4.62 -7.43 10.82
CA SER A 23 -5.34 -8.34 9.94
C SER A 23 -6.21 -9.29 10.75
N LYS A 24 -7.53 -9.22 10.56
CA LYS A 24 -8.47 -10.17 11.18
C LYS A 24 -8.26 -11.61 10.70
N ALA A 25 -7.89 -11.79 9.43
CA ALA A 25 -7.72 -13.10 8.83
C ALA A 25 -6.44 -13.80 9.29
N LEU A 26 -5.39 -13.02 9.60
CA LEU A 26 -4.07 -13.54 9.99
C LEU A 26 -3.78 -13.39 11.48
N ASN A 27 -4.62 -12.64 12.21
CA ASN A 27 -4.52 -12.37 13.64
C ASN A 27 -3.15 -11.79 14.06
N CYS A 28 -2.63 -10.87 13.25
CA CYS A 28 -1.39 -10.15 13.53
C CYS A 28 -1.32 -8.81 12.78
N THR A 29 -0.37 -7.96 13.17
CA THR A 29 -0.01 -6.75 12.43
C THR A 29 0.65 -7.10 11.10
N MET A 30 0.08 -6.63 10.01
CA MET A 30 0.58 -6.83 8.65
C MET A 30 1.05 -5.51 8.03
N ARG A 31 2.12 -5.58 7.24
CA ARG A 31 2.65 -4.46 6.45
C ARG A 31 2.38 -4.67 4.97
N PHE A 32 1.96 -3.61 4.28
CA PHE A 32 1.86 -3.59 2.82
C PHE A 32 2.34 -2.26 2.24
N ALA A 33 2.63 -2.26 0.94
CA ALA A 33 2.99 -1.07 0.18
C ALA A 33 1.97 -0.82 -0.93
N ILE A 34 1.80 0.45 -1.30
CA ILE A 34 0.97 0.87 -2.43
C ILE A 34 1.70 1.96 -3.21
N PHE A 35 1.68 1.85 -4.54
CA PHE A 35 1.99 2.95 -5.43
C PHE A 35 0.69 3.57 -5.93
N LEU A 36 0.52 4.87 -5.70
CA LEU A 36 -0.56 5.69 -6.24
C LEU A 36 0.00 6.53 -7.40
N PRO A 37 -0.45 6.32 -8.65
CA PRO A 37 -0.03 7.15 -9.77
C PRO A 37 -0.50 8.60 -9.60
N PRO A 38 0.11 9.57 -10.31
CA PRO A 38 -0.16 11.00 -10.13
C PRO A 38 -1.64 11.39 -10.30
N ASN A 39 -2.41 10.63 -11.07
CA ASN A 39 -3.83 10.89 -11.32
C ASN A 39 -4.78 10.18 -10.34
N ALA A 40 -4.28 9.39 -9.39
CA ALA A 40 -5.12 8.69 -8.42
C ALA A 40 -5.67 9.67 -7.37
N THR A 41 -6.94 10.01 -7.49
CA THR A 41 -7.65 10.89 -6.54
C THR A 41 -9.02 10.31 -6.21
N LYS A 42 -9.71 10.90 -5.22
CA LYS A 42 -11.07 10.46 -4.86
C LYS A 42 -12.07 10.64 -6.01
N SER A 43 -11.88 11.65 -6.86
CA SER A 43 -12.72 11.91 -8.04
C SER A 43 -12.26 11.15 -9.28
N ASN A 44 -11.03 10.63 -9.30
CA ASN A 44 -10.48 9.84 -10.39
C ASN A 44 -9.86 8.53 -9.85
N PRO A 45 -10.69 7.51 -9.56
CA PRO A 45 -10.21 6.20 -9.15
C PRO A 45 -9.44 5.52 -10.30
N VAL A 46 -8.45 4.72 -9.95
CA VAL A 46 -7.59 4.00 -10.90
C VAL A 46 -7.69 2.49 -10.65
N PRO A 47 -7.48 1.64 -11.66
CA PRO A 47 -7.44 0.19 -11.45
C PRO A 47 -6.29 -0.20 -10.50
N ALA A 48 -6.49 -1.29 -9.77
CA ALA A 48 -5.49 -1.84 -8.86
C ALA A 48 -4.84 -3.10 -9.47
N LEU A 49 -3.51 -3.18 -9.37
CA LEU A 49 -2.73 -4.40 -9.63
C LEU A 49 -2.16 -4.90 -8.30
N TYR A 50 -2.47 -6.15 -7.95
CA TYR A 50 -1.88 -6.82 -6.80
C TYR A 50 -0.61 -7.55 -7.24
N TRP A 51 0.51 -7.16 -6.64
CA TRP A 51 1.79 -7.83 -6.84
C TRP A 51 2.03 -8.80 -5.69
N LEU A 52 2.20 -10.08 -6.01
CA LEU A 52 2.55 -11.12 -5.05
C LEU A 52 4.03 -11.45 -5.20
N SER A 53 4.81 -11.05 -4.21
CA SER A 53 6.24 -11.27 -4.16
C SER A 53 6.61 -12.75 -3.97
N GLY A 54 7.88 -13.11 -4.24
CA GLY A 54 8.40 -14.46 -4.13
C GLY A 54 8.99 -14.82 -2.76
N LEU A 55 9.68 -15.97 -2.70
CA LEU A 55 10.41 -16.40 -1.51
C LEU A 55 11.46 -15.33 -1.10
N THR A 56 11.62 -15.16 0.21
CA THR A 56 12.58 -14.25 0.88
C THR A 56 12.43 -12.75 0.61
N CYS A 57 11.33 -12.30 0.00
CA CYS A 57 11.09 -10.86 -0.14
C CYS A 57 10.91 -10.20 1.24
N THR A 58 11.49 -8.99 1.38
CA THR A 58 11.46 -8.15 2.59
C THR A 58 10.98 -6.76 2.26
#